data_AF-A0A942LPP1-F1
#
_entry.id   AF-A0A942LPP1-F1
#
_cell.length_a   1.000
_cell.length_b   1.000
_cell.length_c   1.000
_cell.angle_alpha   90.00
_cell.angle_beta   90.00
_cell.angle_gamma   90.00
#
_symmetry.space_group_name_H-M   'P 1'
#
loop_
_entity.id
_entity.type
_entity.pdbx_description
1 polymer ?
#
loop_
_entity_poly.entity_id
_entity_poly.type
_entity_poly.pdbx_seq_one_letter_code
_entity_poly.pdbx_strand_id
1 'polypeptide(L)'
;TWQMVENFLAGGAAVSVLARQHGIGLTVVDCGVRHDFAPRPGLVLNKIAAGTADALEGPAMSAAQCRVALASGAALVQDLPGNALLLGEMGIGNTSAASLLLSRLAGLDITDCTGAGTGLDAEAVQRKIGILRQVLARHTEATDPLAALAAFGGFEIATMVGSVLQAAQERRVIVVDGFIASSAVLVASALQPAVLQRCVFAHRSGERGHALMLAYLKAEPLLDLGLRLGEGSGAALAWPLLQSACAILREMASFESAGVSRQDEGDAGASANATNPATHTVRAEPVEALASPSTVSGQKD
;
A
#
# COMPACT_ATOMS: atom_id res chain seq x y z
N THR A 1 -3.18 5.37 20.66
CA THR A 1 -4.14 4.94 19.62
C THR A 1 -5.53 5.49 19.84
N TRP A 2 -6.23 5.14 20.94
CA TRP A 2 -7.65 5.51 21.11
C TRP A 2 -7.91 7.04 21.07
N GLN A 3 -7.01 7.86 21.59
CA GLN A 3 -7.12 9.33 21.51
C GLN A 3 -7.10 9.86 20.06
N MET A 4 -6.33 9.21 19.18
CA MET A 4 -6.32 9.59 17.76
C MET A 4 -7.58 9.12 17.04
N VAL A 5 -8.18 8.00 17.45
CA VAL A 5 -9.51 7.60 16.98
C VAL A 5 -10.55 8.66 17.32
N GLU A 6 -10.53 9.18 18.54
CA GLU A 6 -11.38 10.33 18.92
C GLU A 6 -11.10 11.56 18.06
N ASN A 7 -9.82 11.86 17.78
CA ASN A 7 -9.43 12.99 16.93
C ASN A 7 -9.88 12.83 15.46
N PHE A 8 -9.85 11.61 14.90
CA PHE A 8 -10.38 11.33 13.56
C PHE A 8 -11.86 11.68 13.49
N LEU A 9 -12.63 11.21 14.48
CA LEU A 9 -14.08 11.36 14.57
C LEU A 9 -14.50 12.80 14.90
N ALA A 10 -13.67 13.53 15.64
CA ALA A 10 -13.84 14.97 15.88
C ALA A 10 -13.45 15.84 14.67
N GLY A 11 -12.85 15.25 13.62
CA GLY A 11 -12.46 15.96 12.41
C GLY A 11 -11.14 16.74 12.49
N GLY A 12 -10.36 16.55 13.56
CA GLY A 12 -9.15 17.31 13.86
C GLY A 12 -7.84 16.68 13.35
N ALA A 13 -7.89 15.45 12.85
CA ALA A 13 -6.73 14.78 12.27
C ALA A 13 -6.47 15.22 10.82
N ALA A 14 -5.25 15.00 10.33
CA ALA A 14 -4.85 15.39 8.98
C ALA A 14 -5.73 14.72 7.91
N VAL A 15 -5.94 13.40 8.02
CA VAL A 15 -6.81 12.67 7.10
C VAL A 15 -8.25 13.19 7.14
N SER A 16 -8.77 13.57 8.32
CA SER A 16 -10.13 14.12 8.43
C SER A 16 -10.28 15.48 7.73
N VAL A 17 -9.25 16.32 7.80
CA VAL A 17 -9.22 17.61 7.08
C VAL A 17 -9.17 17.40 5.57
N LEU A 18 -8.26 16.54 5.09
CA LEU A 18 -8.09 16.25 3.67
C LEU A 18 -9.31 15.54 3.08
N ALA A 19 -9.90 14.60 3.82
CA ALA A 19 -11.10 13.90 3.39
C ALA A 19 -12.27 14.86 3.18
N ARG A 20 -12.49 15.78 4.13
CA ARG A 20 -13.50 16.84 3.99
C ARG A 20 -13.20 17.76 2.81
N GLN A 21 -11.95 18.20 2.65
CA GLN A 21 -11.53 19.09 1.56
C GLN A 21 -11.82 18.47 0.18
N HIS A 22 -11.60 17.16 0.04
CA HIS A 22 -11.70 16.47 -1.24
C HIS A 22 -12.99 15.68 -1.44
N GLY A 23 -13.94 15.75 -0.50
CA GLY A 23 -15.20 15.01 -0.57
C GLY A 23 -15.03 13.49 -0.48
N ILE A 24 -13.99 13.03 0.22
CA ILE A 24 -13.69 11.62 0.44
C ILE A 24 -14.47 11.15 1.69
N GLY A 25 -15.15 10.01 1.59
CA GLY A 25 -15.77 9.36 2.75
C GLY A 25 -14.70 8.83 3.72
N LEU A 26 -14.74 9.25 4.98
CA LEU A 26 -13.86 8.74 6.04
C LEU A 26 -14.62 7.76 6.92
N THR A 27 -14.17 6.51 6.95
CA THR A 27 -14.68 5.47 7.86
C THR A 27 -13.56 5.03 8.80
N VAL A 28 -13.77 5.18 10.10
CA VAL A 28 -12.83 4.73 11.13
C VAL A 28 -13.25 3.36 11.62
N VAL A 29 -12.33 2.39 11.61
CA VAL A 29 -12.62 1.01 12.01
C VAL A 29 -11.79 0.64 13.22
N ASP A 30 -12.45 0.35 14.34
CA ASP A 30 -11.80 -0.24 15.50
C ASP A 30 -11.58 -1.73 15.26
N CYS A 31 -10.37 -2.09 14.81
CA CYS A 31 -9.99 -3.49 14.56
C CYS A 31 -9.48 -4.20 15.83
N GLY A 32 -9.18 -3.44 16.90
CA GLY A 32 -8.49 -4.00 18.05
C GLY A 32 -7.85 -2.99 19.00
N VAL A 33 -8.41 -1.79 19.14
CA VAL A 33 -7.88 -0.79 20.07
C VAL A 33 -8.15 -1.26 21.51
N ARG A 34 -7.18 -1.08 22.41
CA ARG A 34 -7.36 -1.36 23.86
C ARG A 34 -8.15 -0.23 24.54
N HIS A 35 -9.40 -0.04 24.12
CA HIS A 35 -10.34 0.95 24.62
C HIS A 35 -11.75 0.60 24.11
N ASP A 36 -12.78 0.78 24.93
CA ASP A 36 -14.16 0.52 24.51
C ASP A 36 -14.80 1.80 23.98
N PHE A 37 -15.32 1.74 22.76
CA PHE A 37 -16.01 2.85 22.13
C PHE A 37 -17.52 2.60 22.09
N ALA A 38 -18.31 3.64 22.34
CA ALA A 38 -19.73 3.61 22.04
C ALA A 38 -19.98 3.73 20.52
N PRO A 39 -20.95 2.97 19.95
CA PRO A 39 -21.33 3.09 18.54
C PRO A 39 -21.75 4.52 18.19
N ARG A 40 -21.26 5.05 17.07
CA ARG A 40 -21.61 6.39 16.56
C ARG A 40 -21.28 6.52 15.07
N PRO A 41 -21.86 7.51 14.36
CA PRO A 41 -21.58 7.72 12.94
C PRO A 41 -20.07 7.85 12.65
N GLY A 42 -19.63 7.25 11.54
CA GLY A 42 -18.22 7.26 11.11
C GLY A 42 -17.31 6.27 11.83
N LEU A 43 -17.80 5.57 12.87
CA LEU A 43 -17.05 4.53 13.58
C LEU A 43 -17.68 3.15 13.38
N VAL A 44 -16.90 2.20 12.86
CA VAL A 44 -17.26 0.78 12.79
C VAL A 44 -16.54 0.02 13.90
N LEU A 45 -17.30 -0.73 14.69
CA LEU A 45 -16.79 -1.53 15.80
C LEU A 45 -16.59 -2.99 15.37
N ASN A 46 -15.38 -3.32 14.90
CA ASN A 46 -15.00 -4.67 14.50
C ASN A 46 -13.81 -5.17 15.34
N LYS A 47 -13.87 -4.93 16.65
CA LYS A 47 -12.77 -5.21 17.57
C LYS A 47 -12.55 -6.72 17.69
N ILE A 48 -11.39 -7.19 17.24
CA ILE A 48 -11.03 -8.62 17.29
C ILE A 48 -10.57 -9.04 18.68
N ALA A 49 -9.72 -8.21 19.29
CA ALA A 49 -9.30 -8.29 20.69
C ALA A 49 -8.75 -6.92 21.13
N ALA A 50 -8.49 -6.74 22.43
CA ALA A 50 -7.95 -5.50 22.98
C ALA A 50 -6.43 -5.36 22.75
N GLY A 51 -6.05 -5.21 21.48
CA GLY A 51 -4.66 -5.21 21.00
C GLY A 51 -4.16 -6.62 20.72
N THR A 52 -3.12 -6.72 19.89
CA THR A 52 -2.40 -7.97 19.64
C THR A 52 -1.60 -8.41 20.87
N ALA A 53 -1.17 -9.68 20.88
CA ALA A 53 -0.21 -10.19 21.84
C ALA A 53 1.21 -9.67 21.55
N ASP A 54 2.11 -9.76 22.53
CA ASP A 54 3.52 -9.44 22.32
C ASP A 54 4.20 -10.51 21.47
N ALA A 55 4.75 -10.09 20.33
CA ALA A 55 5.43 -10.96 19.38
C ALA A 55 6.71 -11.62 19.96
N LEU A 56 7.26 -11.08 21.07
CA LEU A 56 8.36 -11.70 21.81
C LEU A 56 7.94 -12.94 22.59
N GLU A 57 6.68 -13.01 23.01
CA GLU A 57 6.15 -14.11 23.83
C GLU A 57 5.47 -15.18 22.97
N GLY A 58 4.87 -14.79 21.85
CA GLY A 58 4.13 -15.68 20.96
C GLY A 58 3.76 -14.96 19.66
N PRO A 59 2.91 -15.55 18.80
CA PRO A 59 2.42 -14.84 17.62
C PRO A 59 1.55 -13.65 18.04
N ALA A 60 1.65 -12.52 17.32
CA ALA A 60 0.86 -11.31 17.59
C ALA A 60 -0.66 -11.57 17.58
N MET A 61 -1.12 -12.53 16.77
CA MET A 61 -2.50 -13.01 16.78
C MET A 61 -2.56 -14.49 16.43
N SER A 62 -3.63 -15.17 16.84
CA SER A 62 -3.92 -16.53 16.39
C SER A 62 -4.32 -16.55 14.91
N ALA A 63 -4.16 -17.71 14.25
CA ALA A 63 -4.65 -17.90 12.88
C ALA A 63 -6.17 -17.67 12.76
N ALA A 64 -6.94 -17.97 13.80
CA ALA A 64 -8.39 -17.70 13.83
C ALA A 64 -8.67 -16.19 13.84
N GLN A 65 -7.98 -15.42 14.68
CA GLN A 65 -8.10 -13.97 14.72
C GLN A 65 -7.65 -13.33 13.41
N CYS A 66 -6.57 -13.82 12.79
CA CYS A 66 -6.10 -13.37 11.48
C CYS A 66 -7.19 -13.56 10.40
N ARG A 67 -7.84 -14.74 10.36
CA ARG A 67 -8.97 -14.99 9.44
C ARG A 67 -10.15 -14.06 9.70
N VAL A 68 -10.49 -13.79 10.97
CA VAL A 68 -11.55 -12.85 11.33
C VAL A 68 -11.20 -11.43 10.85
N ALA A 69 -9.95 -10.99 11.01
CA ALA A 69 -9.48 -9.70 10.51
C ALA A 69 -9.63 -9.57 9.00
N LEU A 70 -9.17 -10.57 8.26
CA LEU A 70 -9.27 -10.61 6.79
C LEU A 70 -10.73 -10.57 6.33
N ALA A 71 -11.60 -11.37 6.96
CA ALA A 71 -13.03 -11.40 6.64
C ALA A 71 -13.71 -10.06 6.96
N SER A 72 -13.37 -9.44 8.09
CA SER A 72 -13.83 -8.10 8.47
C SER A 72 -13.42 -7.06 7.41
N GLY A 73 -12.16 -7.07 6.98
CA GLY A 73 -11.64 -6.19 5.93
C GLY A 73 -12.39 -6.31 4.61
N ALA A 74 -12.71 -7.53 4.20
CA ALA A 74 -13.49 -7.80 3.01
C ALA A 74 -14.94 -7.32 3.14
N ALA A 75 -15.62 -7.66 4.24
CA ALA A 75 -17.00 -7.23 4.48
C ALA A 75 -17.13 -5.69 4.48
N LEU A 76 -16.17 -4.99 5.10
CA LEU A 76 -16.14 -3.53 5.10
C LEU A 76 -16.14 -2.94 3.70
N VAL A 77 -15.34 -3.49 2.77
CA VAL A 77 -15.25 -2.96 1.41
C VAL A 77 -16.51 -3.26 0.60
N GLN A 78 -17.12 -4.44 0.79
CA GLN A 78 -18.38 -4.80 0.13
C GLN A 78 -19.51 -3.82 0.45
N ASP A 79 -19.56 -3.34 1.69
CA ASP A 79 -20.59 -2.41 2.16
C ASP A 79 -20.28 -0.94 1.83
N LEU A 80 -19.02 -0.61 1.50
CA LEU A 80 -18.63 0.76 1.17
C LEU A 80 -19.00 1.12 -0.27
N PRO A 81 -19.57 2.32 -0.53
CA PRO A 81 -19.84 2.76 -1.88
C PRO A 81 -18.56 3.18 -2.63
N GLY A 82 -18.70 3.42 -3.93
CA GLY A 82 -17.65 4.01 -4.76
C GLY A 82 -16.72 2.99 -5.41
N ASN A 83 -15.74 3.51 -6.15
CA ASN A 83 -14.82 2.72 -6.98
C ASN A 83 -13.35 2.91 -6.60
N ALA A 84 -13.08 3.57 -5.47
CA ALA A 84 -11.74 3.77 -4.93
C ALA A 84 -11.71 3.49 -3.42
N LEU A 85 -10.62 2.89 -2.96
CA LEU A 85 -10.32 2.64 -1.56
C LEU A 85 -9.00 3.34 -1.22
N LEU A 86 -9.03 4.29 -0.29
CA LEU A 86 -7.83 4.93 0.24
C LEU A 86 -7.49 4.23 1.56
N LEU A 87 -6.30 3.66 1.65
CA LEU A 87 -5.86 2.93 2.84
C LEU A 87 -5.33 3.89 3.89
N GLY A 88 -5.71 3.67 5.14
CA GLY A 88 -5.21 4.40 6.29
C GLY A 88 -5.19 3.50 7.52
N GLU A 89 -4.37 3.86 8.49
CA GLU A 89 -4.13 3.07 9.68
C GLU A 89 -3.85 3.97 10.89
N MET A 90 -4.01 3.41 12.08
CA MET A 90 -3.57 4.07 13.30
C MET A 90 -3.27 3.02 14.36
N GLY A 91 -1.99 2.87 14.71
CA GLY A 91 -1.55 1.93 15.73
C GLY A 91 -0.21 2.34 16.33
N ILE A 92 -0.14 2.55 17.64
CA ILE A 92 1.16 2.77 18.28
C ILE A 92 1.98 1.48 18.20
N GLY A 93 3.17 1.56 17.60
CA GLY A 93 4.10 0.44 17.45
C GLY A 93 3.99 -0.34 16.14
N ASN A 94 3.01 -0.05 15.28
CA ASN A 94 2.80 -0.83 14.05
C ASN A 94 3.87 -0.62 12.96
N THR A 95 4.71 0.41 13.06
CA THR A 95 5.96 0.49 12.25
C THR A 95 6.86 -0.72 12.51
N SER A 96 6.89 -1.28 13.72
CA SER A 96 7.61 -2.51 14.03
C SER A 96 7.01 -3.70 13.27
N ALA A 97 5.69 -3.82 13.25
CA ALA A 97 4.98 -4.88 12.52
C ALA A 97 5.27 -4.79 11.01
N ALA A 98 5.20 -3.58 10.44
CA ALA A 98 5.55 -3.35 9.04
C ALA A 98 7.01 -3.70 8.71
N SER A 99 7.97 -3.36 9.58
CA SER A 99 9.39 -3.74 9.42
C SER A 99 9.60 -5.25 9.47
N LEU A 100 8.92 -5.96 10.37
CA LEU A 100 9.00 -7.42 10.49
C LEU A 100 8.41 -8.12 9.25
N LEU A 101 7.24 -7.66 8.78
CA LEU A 101 6.60 -8.17 7.57
C LEU A 101 7.48 -7.95 6.34
N LEU A 102 8.06 -6.74 6.20
CA LEU A 102 9.00 -6.45 5.12
C LEU A 102 10.20 -7.38 5.17
N SER A 103 10.87 -7.46 6.32
CA SER A 103 12.07 -8.29 6.49
C SER A 103 11.77 -9.76 6.15
N ARG A 104 10.66 -10.30 6.67
CA ARG A 104 10.28 -11.70 6.45
C ARG A 104 9.92 -12.00 4.99
N LEU A 105 9.03 -11.19 4.40
CA LEU A 105 8.46 -11.51 3.08
C LEU A 105 9.35 -11.05 1.93
N ALA A 106 10.14 -10.01 2.12
CA ALA A 106 11.10 -9.53 1.12
C ALA A 106 12.53 -10.08 1.30
N GLY A 107 12.80 -10.82 2.39
CA GLY A 107 14.12 -11.38 2.66
C GLY A 107 15.20 -10.33 2.95
N LEU A 108 14.81 -9.18 3.51
CA LEU A 108 15.69 -8.06 3.79
C LEU A 108 16.15 -8.05 5.25
N ASP A 109 17.34 -7.51 5.53
CA ASP A 109 17.82 -7.37 6.91
C ASP A 109 16.93 -6.40 7.69
N ILE A 110 16.56 -6.79 8.91
CA ILE A 110 15.67 -6.00 9.76
C ILE A 110 16.27 -4.63 10.13
N THR A 111 17.59 -4.49 10.12
CA THR A 111 18.31 -3.22 10.27
C THR A 111 17.94 -2.24 9.17
N ASP A 112 17.81 -2.73 7.94
CA ASP A 112 17.46 -1.92 6.79
C ASP A 112 15.98 -1.56 6.76
N CYS A 113 15.14 -2.47 7.25
CA CYS A 113 13.70 -2.30 7.31
C CYS A 113 13.23 -1.38 8.45
N THR A 114 14.10 -1.09 9.43
CA THR A 114 13.71 -0.39 10.66
C THR A 114 14.15 1.07 10.65
N GLY A 115 13.19 1.98 10.76
CA GLY A 115 13.39 3.42 10.92
C GLY A 115 13.07 3.94 12.32
N ALA A 116 13.18 5.26 12.47
CA ALA A 116 12.88 5.98 13.70
C ALA A 116 11.38 6.01 14.05
N GLY A 117 10.48 5.69 13.11
CA GLY A 117 9.03 5.79 13.34
C GLY A 117 8.64 7.21 13.76
N THR A 118 7.92 7.30 14.89
CA THR A 118 7.43 8.56 15.48
C THR A 118 8.52 9.41 16.16
N GLY A 119 9.78 9.33 15.71
CA GLY A 119 10.88 10.20 16.15
C GLY A 119 11.81 9.61 17.22
N LEU A 120 12.05 8.30 17.21
CA LEU A 120 13.05 7.67 18.08
C LEU A 120 14.48 8.18 17.80
N ASP A 121 15.30 8.29 18.84
CA ASP A 121 16.73 8.55 18.72
C ASP A 121 17.51 7.31 18.21
N ALA A 122 18.79 7.49 17.89
CA ALA A 122 19.61 6.43 17.32
C ALA A 122 19.76 5.21 18.24
N GLU A 123 19.87 5.40 19.56
CA GLU A 123 19.98 4.31 20.52
C GLU A 123 18.66 3.53 20.63
N ALA A 124 17.54 4.24 20.65
CA ALA A 124 16.20 3.66 20.65
C ALA A 124 15.93 2.86 19.38
N VAL A 125 16.41 3.33 18.22
CA VAL A 125 16.36 2.56 16.98
C VAL A 125 17.19 1.28 17.09
N GLN A 126 18.40 1.33 17.65
CA GLN A 126 19.21 0.12 17.85
C GLN A 126 18.56 -0.88 18.82
N ARG A 127 17.98 -0.39 19.93
CA ARG A 127 17.20 -1.24 20.85
C ARG A 127 16.00 -1.87 20.13
N LYS A 128 15.27 -1.10 19.32
CA LYS A 128 14.15 -1.60 18.51
C LYS A 128 14.64 -2.69 17.56
N ILE A 129 15.72 -2.49 16.81
CA ILE A 129 16.30 -3.51 15.92
C ILE A 129 16.65 -4.78 16.70
N GLY A 130 17.25 -4.67 17.88
CA GLY A 130 17.56 -5.82 18.74
C GLY A 130 16.32 -6.62 19.16
N ILE A 131 15.22 -5.94 19.49
CA ILE A 131 13.92 -6.57 19.80
C ILE A 131 13.36 -7.27 18.56
N LEU A 132 13.34 -6.60 17.40
CA LEU A 132 12.77 -7.18 16.18
C LEU A 132 13.57 -8.40 15.68
N ARG A 133 14.89 -8.43 15.89
CA ARG A 133 15.71 -9.64 15.66
C ARG A 133 15.27 -10.82 16.52
N GLN A 134 14.98 -10.58 17.80
CA GLN A 134 14.49 -11.64 18.70
C GLN A 134 13.12 -12.17 18.24
N VAL A 135 12.22 -11.27 17.83
CA VAL A 135 10.92 -11.66 17.28
C VAL A 135 11.10 -12.52 16.02
N LEU A 136 11.95 -12.11 15.06
CA LEU A 136 12.22 -12.91 13.86
C LEU A 136 12.79 -14.29 14.18
N ALA A 137 13.73 -14.36 15.14
CA ALA A 137 14.36 -15.61 15.58
C ALA A 137 13.39 -16.53 16.33
N ARG A 138 12.37 -15.99 17.00
CA ARG A 138 11.33 -16.78 17.67
C ARG A 138 10.38 -17.45 16.67
N HIS A 139 10.08 -16.76 15.57
CA HIS A 139 9.07 -17.18 14.59
C HIS A 139 9.73 -17.61 13.28
N THR A 140 10.73 -18.51 13.34
CA THR A 140 11.45 -18.99 12.15
C THR A 140 10.52 -19.61 11.12
N GLU A 141 9.52 -20.36 11.59
CA GLU A 141 8.58 -21.11 10.74
C GLU A 141 7.49 -20.24 10.10
N ALA A 142 7.32 -18.98 10.53
CA ALA A 142 6.33 -18.05 9.98
C ALA A 142 6.81 -17.46 8.64
N THR A 143 6.90 -18.31 7.61
CA THR A 143 7.42 -17.96 6.28
C THR A 143 6.32 -17.75 5.26
N ASP A 144 5.17 -18.42 5.38
CA ASP A 144 4.01 -18.16 4.52
C ASP A 144 3.37 -16.80 4.87
N PRO A 145 2.72 -16.11 3.90
CA PRO A 145 2.24 -14.75 4.13
C PRO A 145 1.23 -14.61 5.27
N LEU A 146 0.38 -15.62 5.50
CA LEU A 146 -0.63 -15.56 6.56
C LEU A 146 -0.04 -15.91 7.92
N ALA A 147 0.90 -16.84 8.02
CA ALA A 147 1.63 -17.09 9.26
C ALA A 147 2.52 -15.91 9.61
N ALA A 148 3.19 -15.28 8.64
CA ALA A 148 3.95 -14.05 8.86
C ALA A 148 3.03 -12.91 9.37
N LEU A 149 1.86 -12.72 8.73
CA LEU A 149 0.85 -11.76 9.20
C LEU A 149 0.36 -12.07 10.62
N ALA A 150 0.12 -13.34 10.95
CA ALA A 150 -0.31 -13.75 12.28
C ALA A 150 0.78 -13.57 13.34
N ALA A 151 2.04 -13.86 12.99
CA ALA A 151 3.18 -13.77 13.90
C ALA A 151 3.59 -12.33 14.18
N PHE A 152 3.59 -11.47 13.16
CA PHE A 152 4.23 -10.15 13.21
C PHE A 152 3.29 -8.96 13.02
N GLY A 153 2.11 -9.19 12.43
CA GLY A 153 1.19 -8.13 12.03
C GLY A 153 0.40 -7.50 13.17
N GLY A 154 -0.40 -6.50 12.82
CA GLY A 154 -1.43 -5.91 13.65
C GLY A 154 -2.83 -6.24 13.12
N PHE A 155 -3.86 -6.14 13.97
CA PHE A 155 -5.25 -6.36 13.54
C PHE A 155 -5.68 -5.38 12.44
N GLU A 156 -5.19 -4.14 12.49
CA GLU A 156 -5.40 -3.14 11.46
C GLU A 156 -4.72 -3.52 10.14
N ILE A 157 -3.49 -4.06 10.18
CA ILE A 157 -2.79 -4.54 8.98
C ILE A 157 -3.56 -5.72 8.38
N ALA A 158 -3.93 -6.71 9.20
CA ALA A 158 -4.67 -7.89 8.73
C ALA A 158 -6.05 -7.53 8.17
N THR A 159 -6.73 -6.54 8.76
CA THR A 159 -7.98 -6.00 8.21
C THR A 159 -7.73 -5.30 6.87
N MET A 160 -6.70 -4.46 6.76
CA MET A 160 -6.33 -3.84 5.48
C MET A 160 -5.98 -4.87 4.39
N VAL A 161 -5.34 -6.00 4.72
CA VAL A 161 -5.08 -7.09 3.74
C VAL A 161 -6.41 -7.59 3.16
N GLY A 162 -7.40 -7.85 4.01
CA GLY A 162 -8.75 -8.24 3.58
C GLY A 162 -9.41 -7.18 2.70
N SER A 163 -9.30 -5.91 3.09
CA SER A 163 -9.83 -4.79 2.31
C SER A 163 -9.16 -4.66 0.94
N VAL A 164 -7.84 -4.83 0.86
CA VAL A 164 -7.08 -4.77 -0.40
C VAL A 164 -7.51 -5.89 -1.34
N LEU A 165 -7.60 -7.13 -0.85
CA LEU A 165 -8.01 -8.27 -1.66
C LEU A 165 -9.43 -8.09 -2.21
N GLN A 166 -10.37 -7.65 -1.36
CA GLN A 166 -11.75 -7.41 -1.77
C GLN A 166 -11.85 -6.23 -2.77
N ALA A 167 -11.17 -5.11 -2.50
CA ALA A 167 -11.16 -3.97 -3.41
C ALA A 167 -10.61 -4.35 -4.79
N ALA A 168 -9.57 -5.18 -4.82
CA ALA A 168 -9.02 -5.70 -6.08
C ALA A 168 -10.01 -6.60 -6.82
N GLN A 169 -10.72 -7.47 -6.10
CA GLN A 169 -11.78 -8.33 -6.66
C GLN A 169 -12.93 -7.51 -7.27
N GLU A 170 -13.32 -6.41 -6.60
CA GLU A 170 -14.34 -5.47 -7.08
C GLU A 170 -13.82 -4.48 -8.13
N ARG A 171 -12.55 -4.59 -8.53
CA ARG A 171 -11.88 -3.72 -9.51
C ARG A 171 -11.85 -2.25 -9.09
N ARG A 172 -11.83 -1.97 -7.79
CA ARG A 172 -11.62 -0.62 -7.25
C ARG A 172 -10.16 -0.20 -7.41
N VAL A 173 -9.92 1.10 -7.52
CA VAL A 173 -8.58 1.70 -7.40
C VAL A 173 -8.20 1.70 -5.92
N ILE A 174 -7.01 1.22 -5.59
CA ILE A 174 -6.50 1.15 -4.22
C ILE A 174 -5.39 2.19 -4.11
N VAL A 175 -5.63 3.25 -3.34
CA VAL A 175 -4.62 4.28 -3.09
C VAL A 175 -3.89 3.92 -1.80
N VAL A 176 -2.62 3.56 -1.95
CA VAL A 176 -1.77 3.07 -0.88
C VAL A 176 -1.02 4.25 -0.26
N ASP A 177 -1.18 4.45 1.04
CA ASP A 177 -0.60 5.58 1.77
C ASP A 177 0.92 5.42 2.01
N GLY A 178 1.33 5.21 3.26
CA GLY A 178 2.74 5.07 3.65
C GLY A 178 3.12 3.64 4.00
N PHE A 179 4.19 3.54 4.80
CA PHE A 179 4.88 2.27 5.10
C PHE A 179 3.96 1.16 5.64
N ILE A 180 3.07 1.47 6.57
CA ILE A 180 2.19 0.47 7.19
C ILE A 180 1.11 0.01 6.20
N ALA A 181 0.47 0.92 5.46
CA ALA A 181 -0.50 0.56 4.42
C ALA A 181 0.16 -0.30 3.33
N SER A 182 1.36 0.05 2.90
CA SER A 182 2.15 -0.74 1.96
C SER A 182 2.50 -2.13 2.51
N SER A 183 2.66 -2.31 3.82
CA SER A 183 2.89 -3.64 4.41
C SER A 183 1.68 -4.56 4.29
N ALA A 184 0.45 -4.02 4.33
CA ALA A 184 -0.75 -4.79 4.03
C ALA A 184 -0.79 -5.18 2.54
N VAL A 185 -0.42 -4.26 1.64
CA VAL A 185 -0.31 -4.57 0.20
C VAL A 185 0.77 -5.60 -0.08
N LEU A 186 1.89 -5.59 0.65
CA LEU A 186 2.95 -6.60 0.55
C LEU A 186 2.42 -8.00 0.90
N VAL A 187 1.66 -8.13 2.00
CA VAL A 187 1.03 -9.41 2.34
C VAL A 187 -0.01 -9.81 1.29
N ALA A 188 -0.86 -8.87 0.87
CA ALA A 188 -1.88 -9.14 -0.14
C ALA A 188 -1.28 -9.55 -1.50
N SER A 189 -0.17 -8.95 -1.92
CA SER A 189 0.50 -9.29 -3.18
C SER A 189 1.24 -10.62 -3.11
N ALA A 190 1.76 -10.99 -1.93
CA ALA A 190 2.32 -12.32 -1.71
C ALA A 190 1.25 -13.42 -1.77
N LEU A 191 0.00 -13.10 -1.43
CA LEU A 191 -1.16 -14.01 -1.59
C LEU A 191 -1.71 -14.01 -3.01
N GLN A 192 -1.83 -12.84 -3.63
CA GLN A 192 -2.39 -12.63 -4.96
C GLN A 192 -1.63 -11.51 -5.68
N PRO A 193 -0.62 -11.83 -6.51
CA PRO A 193 0.23 -10.83 -7.16
C PRO A 193 -0.54 -9.81 -8.02
N ALA A 194 -1.68 -10.22 -8.58
CA ALA A 194 -2.51 -9.35 -9.42
C ALA A 194 -3.09 -8.12 -8.68
N VAL A 195 -3.09 -8.09 -7.34
CA VAL A 195 -3.61 -6.93 -6.59
C VAL A 195 -2.84 -5.66 -6.91
N LEU A 196 -1.55 -5.77 -7.26
CA LEU A 196 -0.69 -4.63 -7.55
C LEU A 196 -1.17 -3.83 -8.76
N GLN A 197 -1.87 -4.47 -9.71
CA GLN A 197 -2.47 -3.79 -10.88
C GLN A 197 -3.59 -2.81 -10.50
N ARG A 198 -4.11 -2.90 -9.27
CA ARG A 198 -5.14 -2.01 -8.72
C ARG A 198 -4.56 -0.94 -7.81
N CYS A 199 -3.27 -1.01 -7.49
CA CYS A 199 -2.63 -0.14 -6.52
C CYS A 199 -2.03 1.11 -7.18
N VAL A 200 -2.31 2.26 -6.59
CA VAL A 200 -1.62 3.53 -6.85
C VAL A 200 -0.92 3.92 -5.56
N PHE A 201 0.40 3.96 -5.57
CA PHE A 201 1.19 4.31 -4.39
C PHE A 201 1.25 5.83 -4.26
N ALA A 202 0.69 6.36 -3.18
CA ALA A 202 0.46 7.79 -3.04
C ALA A 202 1.76 8.56 -2.84
N HIS A 203 2.64 8.08 -1.95
CA HIS A 203 3.86 8.80 -1.63
C HIS A 203 5.00 7.90 -1.15
N ARG A 204 6.24 8.38 -1.27
CA ARG A 204 7.38 7.82 -0.55
C ARG A 204 7.40 8.39 0.87
N SER A 205 6.97 7.58 1.83
CA SER A 205 7.16 7.87 3.26
C SER A 205 8.63 8.09 3.64
N GLY A 206 8.87 8.96 4.62
CA GLY A 206 10.16 9.15 5.28
C GLY A 206 10.61 7.98 6.18
N GLU A 207 9.80 6.93 6.32
CA GLU A 207 10.23 5.68 6.96
C GLU A 207 11.25 4.96 6.07
N ARG A 208 12.43 4.66 6.61
CA ARG A 208 13.55 4.02 5.91
C ARG A 208 13.13 2.76 5.14
N GLY A 209 12.32 1.91 5.77
CA GLY A 209 11.87 0.65 5.16
C GLY A 209 10.92 0.84 3.96
N HIS A 210 10.29 2.01 3.79
CA HIS A 210 9.28 2.17 2.77
C HIS A 210 9.87 2.21 1.36
N ALA A 211 11.02 2.86 1.17
CA ALA A 211 11.70 2.87 -0.14
C ALA A 211 12.08 1.44 -0.58
N LEU A 212 12.51 0.60 0.36
CA LEU A 212 12.82 -0.81 0.11
C LEU A 212 11.56 -1.61 -0.24
N MET A 213 10.46 -1.35 0.46
CA MET A 213 9.17 -2.00 0.18
C MET A 213 8.63 -1.62 -1.20
N LEU A 214 8.70 -0.33 -1.57
CA LEU A 214 8.32 0.13 -2.91
C LEU A 214 9.18 -0.53 -4.00
N ALA A 215 10.50 -0.61 -3.78
CA ALA A 215 11.42 -1.28 -4.71
C ALA A 215 11.08 -2.78 -4.87
N TYR A 216 10.81 -3.48 -3.76
CA TYR A 216 10.40 -4.89 -3.80
C TYR A 216 9.08 -5.09 -4.55
N LEU A 217 8.11 -4.21 -4.32
CA LEU A 217 6.81 -4.22 -5.00
C LEU A 217 6.86 -3.68 -6.44
N LYS A 218 8.04 -3.20 -6.90
CA LYS A 218 8.25 -2.54 -8.20
C LYS A 218 7.27 -1.37 -8.41
N ALA A 219 7.05 -0.60 -7.35
CA ALA A 219 6.10 0.48 -7.30
C ALA A 219 6.80 1.84 -7.34
N GLU A 220 6.27 2.75 -8.17
CA GLU A 220 6.66 4.15 -8.20
C GLU A 220 5.59 5.01 -7.51
N PRO A 221 5.94 5.74 -6.45
CA PRO A 221 4.98 6.59 -5.74
C PRO A 221 4.75 7.92 -6.48
N LEU A 222 3.54 8.48 -6.37
CA LEU A 222 3.20 9.76 -7.00
C LEU A 222 3.90 10.97 -6.37
N LEU A 223 4.15 10.92 -5.06
CA LEU A 223 4.66 12.04 -4.27
C LEU A 223 5.92 11.66 -3.49
N ASP A 224 6.82 12.62 -3.28
CA ASP A 224 8.01 12.45 -2.44
C ASP A 224 8.25 13.73 -1.64
N LEU A 225 7.49 13.88 -0.56
CA LEU A 225 7.41 15.11 0.25
C LEU A 225 7.95 14.92 1.67
N GLY A 226 8.64 13.80 1.95
CA GLY A 226 9.15 13.48 3.29
C GLY A 226 8.07 13.21 4.35
N LEU A 227 6.84 12.89 3.95
CA LEU A 227 5.72 12.62 4.86
C LEU A 227 5.93 11.33 5.65
N ARG A 228 5.51 11.31 6.92
CA ARG A 228 5.66 10.15 7.82
C ARG A 228 4.54 10.00 8.84
N LEU A 229 3.39 10.64 8.57
CA LEU A 229 2.27 10.65 9.51
C LEU A 229 1.50 9.32 9.50
N GLY A 230 1.21 8.78 8.30
CA GLY A 230 0.31 7.64 8.14
C GLY A 230 -1.15 8.11 8.04
N GLU A 231 -2.06 7.37 8.66
CA GLU A 231 -3.50 7.70 8.76
C GLU A 231 -4.27 7.69 7.43
N GLY A 232 -3.61 7.40 6.30
CA GLY A 232 -4.20 7.61 4.96
C GLY A 232 -4.07 9.05 4.46
N SER A 233 -3.28 9.88 5.15
CA SER A 233 -3.12 11.30 4.82
C SER A 233 -2.41 11.53 3.49
N GLY A 234 -1.37 10.76 3.16
CA GLY A 234 -0.71 10.78 1.85
C GLY A 234 -1.63 10.29 0.74
N ALA A 235 -2.41 9.23 0.99
CA ALA A 235 -3.43 8.75 0.05
C ALA A 235 -4.49 9.83 -0.26
N ALA A 236 -4.99 10.52 0.76
CA ALA A 236 -5.93 11.63 0.59
C ALA A 236 -5.28 12.83 -0.11
N LEU A 237 -4.00 13.12 0.17
CA LEU A 237 -3.25 14.20 -0.47
C LEU A 237 -2.99 13.94 -1.96
N ALA A 238 -2.77 12.68 -2.36
CA ALA A 238 -2.58 12.30 -3.75
C ALA A 238 -3.90 12.28 -4.56
N TRP A 239 -5.06 12.27 -3.89
CA TRP A 239 -6.37 12.13 -4.54
C TRP A 239 -6.65 13.14 -5.67
N PRO A 240 -6.33 14.44 -5.54
CA PRO A 240 -6.54 15.40 -6.63
C PRO A 240 -5.76 15.06 -7.90
N LEU A 241 -4.60 14.38 -7.79
CA LEU A 241 -3.82 13.95 -8.96
C LEU A 241 -4.58 12.89 -9.75
N LEU A 242 -5.23 11.94 -9.07
CA LEU A 242 -6.06 10.92 -9.72
C LEU A 242 -7.27 11.56 -10.38
N GLN A 243 -7.94 12.50 -9.70
CA GLN A 243 -9.06 13.24 -10.28
C GLN A 243 -8.64 14.01 -11.53
N SER A 244 -7.47 14.66 -11.48
CA SER A 244 -6.90 15.41 -12.60
C SER A 244 -6.58 14.48 -13.77
N ALA A 245 -5.96 13.33 -13.53
CA ALA A 245 -5.68 12.33 -14.57
C ALA A 245 -6.98 11.86 -15.25
N CYS A 246 -8.02 11.58 -14.48
CA CYS A 246 -9.32 11.19 -15.04
C CYS A 246 -9.99 12.33 -15.82
N ALA A 247 -9.91 13.58 -15.35
CA ALA A 247 -10.48 14.74 -16.04
C ALA A 247 -9.77 14.98 -17.37
N ILE A 248 -8.43 14.96 -17.37
CA ILE A 248 -7.61 15.12 -18.58
C ILE A 248 -7.99 14.05 -19.63
N LEU A 249 -8.09 12.78 -19.24
CA LEU A 249 -8.46 11.71 -20.18
C LEU A 249 -9.87 11.85 -20.77
N ARG A 250 -10.81 12.45 -20.05
CA ARG A 250 -12.20 12.61 -20.52
C ARG A 250 -12.44 13.90 -21.31
N GLU A 251 -11.76 14.97 -20.92
CA GLU A 251 -12.14 16.34 -21.29
C GLU A 251 -11.10 17.01 -22.17
N MET A 252 -9.84 16.53 -22.20
CA MET A 252 -8.83 17.10 -23.08
C MET A 252 -9.15 16.79 -24.53
N ALA A 253 -9.24 17.85 -25.34
CA ALA A 253 -9.42 17.73 -26.78
C ALA A 253 -8.29 16.93 -27.43
N SER A 254 -8.62 16.09 -28.40
CA SER A 254 -7.61 15.48 -29.28
C SER A 254 -6.99 16.56 -30.16
N PHE A 255 -5.76 16.33 -30.65
CA PHE A 255 -5.10 17.19 -31.63
C PHE A 255 -6.00 17.53 -32.83
N GLU A 256 -6.76 16.54 -33.31
CA GLU A 256 -7.71 16.70 -34.41
C GLU A 256 -8.84 17.67 -34.04
N SER A 257 -9.51 17.44 -32.89
CA SER A 257 -10.61 18.31 -32.43
C SER A 257 -10.16 19.71 -32.03
N ALA A 258 -8.91 19.88 -31.62
CA ALA A 258 -8.32 21.16 -31.25
C ALA A 258 -7.74 21.93 -32.46
N GLY A 259 -7.75 21.34 -33.66
CA GLY A 259 -7.15 21.96 -34.85
C GLY A 259 -5.64 22.16 -34.74
N VAL A 260 -4.96 21.33 -33.94
CA VAL A 260 -3.50 21.42 -33.74
C VAL A 260 -2.82 20.55 -34.77
N SER A 261 -2.08 21.18 -35.67
CA SER A 261 -1.25 20.52 -36.68
C SER A 261 -0.28 19.55 -36.01
N ARG A 262 -0.25 18.30 -36.48
CA ARG A 262 0.86 17.39 -36.15
C ARG A 262 2.06 17.83 -36.99
N GLN A 263 3.25 17.87 -36.40
CA GLN A 263 4.47 17.90 -37.22
C GLN A 263 4.51 16.56 -37.96
N ASP A 264 4.29 16.60 -39.27
CA ASP A 264 4.59 15.45 -40.11
C ASP A 264 6.09 15.16 -39.98
N GLU A 265 6.46 13.90 -39.72
CA GLU A 265 7.84 13.41 -39.87
C GLU A 265 8.20 13.48 -41.36
N GLY A 266 8.53 14.69 -41.83
CA GLY A 266 8.60 15.01 -43.24
C GLY A 266 9.40 16.27 -43.50
N ASP A 267 10.58 16.38 -42.88
CA ASP A 267 11.66 17.21 -43.45
C ASP A 267 13.04 16.63 -43.11
N ALA A 268 13.34 15.46 -43.70
CA ALA A 268 14.71 15.06 -43.97
C ALA A 268 15.18 15.74 -45.27
N GLY A 269 15.22 17.08 -45.25
CA GLY A 269 15.57 17.93 -46.38
C GLY A 269 16.61 18.99 -45.99
N ALA A 270 17.87 18.56 -45.91
CA ALA A 270 19.08 19.38 -46.03
C ALA A 270 19.24 20.60 -45.08
N SER A 271 20.02 20.39 -44.01
CA SER A 271 21.08 21.36 -43.66
C SER A 271 22.18 20.68 -42.84
N ALA A 272 23.41 20.80 -43.33
CA ALA A 272 24.61 20.26 -42.72
C ALA A 272 25.14 21.15 -41.59
N ASN A 273 25.89 20.52 -40.68
CA ASN A 273 26.76 21.07 -39.63
C ASN A 273 26.11 21.73 -38.41
N ALA A 274 26.09 21.00 -37.29
CA ALA A 274 26.91 21.35 -36.12
C ALA A 274 26.94 20.18 -35.12
N THR A 275 28.16 19.79 -34.74
CA THR A 275 28.48 18.83 -33.68
C THR A 275 28.03 19.34 -32.30
N ASN A 276 27.27 18.54 -31.54
CA ASN A 276 27.39 18.49 -30.08
C ASN A 276 26.88 17.13 -29.54
N PRO A 277 27.63 16.41 -28.68
CA PRO A 277 27.24 15.09 -28.19
C PRO A 277 26.53 15.20 -26.84
N ALA A 278 25.33 14.62 -26.73
CA ALA A 278 24.80 13.96 -25.52
C ALA A 278 23.27 13.81 -25.62
N THR A 279 22.81 12.74 -26.26
CA THR A 279 21.47 12.20 -26.03
C THR A 279 21.58 10.68 -25.95
N HIS A 280 21.54 10.17 -24.72
CA HIS A 280 21.33 8.75 -24.45
C HIS A 280 19.93 8.36 -24.92
N THR A 281 19.85 7.75 -26.09
CA THR A 281 18.66 7.07 -26.58
C THR A 281 18.69 5.64 -26.06
N VAL A 282 17.76 5.30 -25.16
CA VAL A 282 17.48 3.91 -24.81
C VAL A 282 16.65 3.33 -25.96
N ARG A 283 17.25 2.42 -26.73
CA ARG A 283 16.53 1.61 -27.73
C ARG A 283 15.69 0.58 -26.99
N ALA A 284 14.38 0.60 -27.20
CA ALA A 284 13.51 -0.54 -26.90
C ALA A 284 13.71 -1.60 -28.00
N GLU A 285 14.12 -2.80 -27.61
CA GLU A 285 14.12 -3.95 -28.50
C GLU A 285 12.69 -4.50 -28.68
N PRO A 286 12.30 -4.95 -29.88
CA PRO A 286 10.97 -5.48 -30.13
C PRO A 286 10.79 -6.87 -29.51
N VAL A 287 9.63 -7.07 -28.89
CA VAL A 287 9.16 -8.35 -28.34
C VAL A 287 8.85 -9.30 -29.51
N GLU A 288 9.60 -10.38 -29.64
CA GLU A 288 9.30 -11.46 -30.58
C GLU A 288 8.00 -12.17 -30.20
N ALA A 289 7.15 -12.38 -31.21
CA ALA A 289 5.89 -13.09 -31.12
C ALA A 289 6.12 -14.57 -30.83
N LEU A 290 5.63 -15.05 -29.69
CA LEU A 290 5.56 -16.48 -29.38
C LEU A 290 4.49 -17.15 -30.24
N ALA A 291 4.95 -17.92 -31.22
CA ALA A 291 4.14 -18.85 -31.98
C ALA A 291 3.58 -19.96 -31.08
N SER A 292 2.28 -20.23 -31.19
CA SER A 292 1.60 -21.36 -30.56
C SER A 292 1.85 -22.64 -31.35
N PRO A 293 2.16 -23.80 -30.72
CA PRO A 293 2.01 -25.09 -31.36
C PRO A 293 0.65 -25.71 -31.03
N SER A 294 -0.19 -25.74 -32.06
CA SER A 294 -0.87 -26.92 -32.60
C SER A 294 -1.39 -27.99 -31.62
N THR A 295 -2.71 -28.08 -31.57
CA THR A 295 -3.49 -29.27 -31.24
C THR A 295 -3.08 -30.48 -32.10
N VAL A 296 -2.76 -31.61 -31.47
CA VAL A 296 -2.78 -32.93 -32.11
C VAL A 296 -3.83 -33.78 -31.41
N SER A 297 -4.85 -34.16 -32.17
CA SER A 297 -5.80 -35.22 -31.87
C SER A 297 -5.38 -36.52 -32.58
N GLY A 298 -5.47 -37.66 -31.90
CA GLY A 298 -5.51 -39.01 -32.51
C GLY A 298 -4.77 -40.05 -31.64
N GLN A 299 -5.46 -40.84 -30.79
CA GLN A 299 -6.14 -42.14 -31.01
C GLN A 299 -5.21 -43.38 -31.11
N LYS A 300 -5.52 -44.39 -30.25
CA LYS A 300 -5.17 -45.83 -30.26
C LYS A 300 -3.72 -46.17 -29.85
N ASP A 301 -3.41 -47.12 -28.98
CA ASP A 301 -4.11 -48.31 -28.42
C ASP A 301 -4.10 -48.35 -26.89
#